data_AF-A0AAV4H6J3-F1
#
_entry.id   AF-A0AAV4H6J3-F1
#
_cell.length_a   1.000
_cell.length_b   1.000
_cell.length_c   1.000
_cell.angle_alpha   90.00
_cell.angle_beta   90.00
_cell.angle_gamma   90.00
#
_symmetry.space_group_name_H-M   'P 1'
#
loop_
_entity.id
_entity.type
_entity.pdbx_description
1 polymer ?
#
loop_
_entity_poly.entity_id
_entity_poly.type
_entity_poly.pdbx_seq_one_letter_code
_entity_poly.pdbx_strand_id
1 'polypeptide(L)'
;MNPNEVHRQLQATISNGLTDNEDDDVDDDGHDSDDDDGDADTNNADDAIVDRDDEDDDDIGVIKNNTLYQKTGETPISLTILEARWRLFGHILRQAITTPPNVAMTKYFKTEGSKQRGRSKMSIVTTLRRDLKSHNNDHWPTRLHSITDLDPLRDIAQNRSDWKHLTTTIYRSAQAETLTLSLSVVVVVVVVVVVVVVVVVVVVVKVK
;
A
#
# COMPACT_ATOMS: atom_id res chain seq x y z
N MET A 1 20.25 -19.84 35.91
CA MET A 1 19.66 -18.51 36.16
C MET A 1 18.16 -18.63 35.93
N ASN A 2 17.33 -18.30 36.92
CA ASN A 2 15.87 -18.47 36.83
C ASN A 2 15.27 -17.40 35.88
N PRO A 3 14.50 -17.77 34.83
CA PRO A 3 13.91 -16.82 33.88
C PRO A 3 13.04 -15.73 34.52
N ASN A 4 12.48 -16.01 35.69
CA ASN A 4 11.61 -15.08 36.42
C ASN A 4 12.38 -14.00 37.19
N GLU A 5 13.68 -14.22 37.44
CA GLU A 5 14.55 -13.26 38.16
C GLU A 5 14.95 -12.09 37.25
N VAL A 6 15.19 -12.38 35.97
CA VAL A 6 15.59 -11.38 34.96
C VAL A 6 14.44 -10.41 34.68
N HIS A 7 13.20 -10.90 34.69
CA HIS A 7 12.00 -10.08 34.52
C HIS A 7 11.77 -9.11 35.69
N ARG A 8 12.09 -9.51 36.93
CA ARG A 8 11.99 -8.63 38.10
C ARG A 8 13.04 -7.53 38.09
N GLN A 9 14.28 -7.84 37.72
CA GLN A 9 15.35 -6.83 37.68
C GLN A 9 15.09 -5.77 36.59
N LEU A 10 14.55 -6.17 35.43
CA LEU A 10 14.18 -5.22 34.37
C LEU A 10 13.02 -4.28 34.76
N GLN A 11 12.04 -4.75 35.56
CA GLN A 11 10.94 -3.89 36.00
C GLN A 11 11.39 -2.87 37.06
N ALA A 12 12.33 -3.23 37.95
CA ALA A 12 12.85 -2.33 38.97
C ALA A 12 13.68 -1.16 38.39
N THR A 13 14.41 -1.39 37.30
CA THR A 13 15.21 -0.34 36.65
C THR A 13 14.36 0.67 35.89
N ILE A 14 13.20 0.27 35.36
CA ILE A 14 12.32 1.14 34.58
C ILE A 14 11.51 2.09 35.48
N SER A 15 11.21 1.67 36.71
CA SER A 15 10.43 2.49 37.66
C SER A 15 11.21 3.66 38.27
N ASN A 16 12.55 3.63 38.22
CA ASN A 16 13.39 4.63 38.91
C ASN A 16 13.95 5.72 37.98
N GLY A 17 13.55 5.75 36.71
CA GLY A 17 14.11 6.68 35.71
C GLY A 17 13.22 7.87 35.33
N LEU A 18 12.21 8.20 36.14
CA LEU A 18 11.24 9.25 35.83
C LEU A 18 11.19 10.30 36.94
N THR A 19 12.18 11.19 37.02
CA THR A 19 12.00 12.53 37.56
C THR A 19 12.79 13.55 36.73
N ASP A 20 12.17 14.72 36.59
CA ASP A 20 12.78 16.03 36.31
C ASP A 20 13.14 16.35 34.84
N ASN A 21 12.32 17.20 34.20
CA ASN A 21 12.72 18.58 33.95
C ASN A 21 11.53 19.46 33.56
N GLU A 22 11.57 20.65 34.14
CA GLU A 22 10.59 21.73 34.19
C GLU A 22 10.46 22.50 32.86
N ASP A 23 9.28 23.09 32.69
CA ASP A 23 8.96 24.48 32.28
C ASP A 23 9.88 25.20 31.27
N ASP A 24 9.28 25.73 30.21
CA ASP A 24 9.52 27.10 29.74
C ASP A 24 8.43 27.51 28.72
N ASP A 25 7.53 28.37 29.19
CA ASP A 25 6.57 29.14 28.41
C ASP A 25 7.28 30.23 27.61
N VAL A 26 6.99 30.35 26.31
CA VAL A 26 7.27 31.57 25.54
C VAL A 26 6.11 31.85 24.60
N ASP A 27 5.31 32.85 24.98
CA ASP A 27 4.40 33.59 24.12
C ASP A 27 5.21 34.39 23.08
N ASP A 28 4.79 34.41 21.82
CA ASP A 28 5.16 35.48 20.89
C ASP A 28 4.01 35.74 19.91
N ASP A 29 3.39 36.89 20.11
CA ASP A 29 2.27 37.44 19.38
C ASP A 29 2.75 38.19 18.13
N GLY A 30 2.09 37.96 17.00
CA GLY A 30 2.06 38.95 15.91
C GLY A 30 2.07 38.35 14.52
N HIS A 31 0.98 38.56 13.78
CA HIS A 31 0.96 39.57 12.71
C HIS A 31 -0.44 39.60 12.06
N ASP A 32 -1.17 40.68 12.30
CA ASP A 32 -2.27 41.15 11.45
C ASP A 32 -1.71 41.59 10.09
N SER A 33 -2.45 41.34 9.01
CA SER A 33 -2.65 42.28 7.90
C SER A 33 -3.79 41.77 7.02
N ASP A 34 -4.78 42.65 6.88
CA ASP A 34 -6.01 42.52 6.12
C ASP A 34 -5.80 42.63 4.59
N ASP A 35 -6.93 42.45 3.89
CA ASP A 35 -7.29 43.00 2.57
C ASP A 35 -6.64 42.39 1.31
N ASP A 36 -7.47 41.86 0.39
CA ASP A 36 -7.92 42.64 -0.78
C ASP A 36 -8.86 41.81 -1.68
N ASP A 37 -9.90 42.49 -2.17
CA ASP A 37 -11.00 42.01 -2.98
C ASP A 37 -10.59 41.80 -4.45
N GLY A 38 -11.29 40.91 -5.16
CA GLY A 38 -11.04 40.74 -6.60
C GLY A 38 -11.97 39.78 -7.33
N ASP A 39 -13.27 40.10 -7.33
CA ASP A 39 -14.20 39.59 -8.35
C ASP A 39 -13.86 40.20 -9.73
N ALA A 40 -13.60 39.36 -10.73
CA ALA A 40 -13.71 39.75 -12.12
C ALA A 40 -14.09 38.54 -12.99
N ASP A 41 -15.40 38.37 -13.13
CA ASP A 41 -16.05 37.65 -14.20
C ASP A 41 -15.65 38.28 -15.55
N THR A 42 -15.00 37.51 -16.43
CA THR A 42 -14.87 37.86 -17.84
C THR A 42 -15.36 36.70 -18.68
N ASN A 43 -16.67 36.72 -18.94
CA ASN A 43 -17.26 36.10 -20.11
C ASN A 43 -16.59 36.69 -21.37
N ASN A 44 -15.78 35.89 -22.06
CA ASN A 44 -15.64 36.05 -23.49
C ASN A 44 -15.86 34.68 -24.14
N ALA A 45 -17.03 34.56 -24.77
CA ALA A 45 -17.27 33.60 -25.82
C ALA A 45 -16.30 33.88 -26.99
N ASP A 46 -16.20 32.91 -27.89
CA ASP A 46 -15.36 32.93 -29.08
C ASP A 46 -13.90 32.54 -28.82
N ASP A 47 -13.70 31.27 -28.48
CA ASP A 47 -12.64 30.54 -29.17
C ASP A 47 -13.19 29.19 -29.63
N ALA A 48 -13.19 29.02 -30.94
CA ALA A 48 -13.70 27.84 -31.62
C ALA A 48 -12.90 26.63 -31.14
N ILE A 49 -13.54 25.77 -30.34
CA ILE A 49 -13.13 24.37 -30.25
C ILE A 49 -13.43 23.80 -31.63
N VAL A 50 -12.44 23.90 -32.52
CA VAL A 50 -12.34 23.04 -33.68
C VAL A 50 -12.46 21.63 -33.13
N ASP A 51 -13.55 20.95 -33.48
CA ASP A 51 -13.65 19.51 -33.49
C ASP A 51 -12.42 19.01 -34.25
N ARG A 52 -11.34 18.74 -33.52
CA ARG A 52 -10.25 17.91 -34.02
C ARG A 52 -10.81 16.51 -34.03
N ASP A 53 -11.43 16.19 -35.16
CA ASP A 53 -11.59 14.85 -35.66
C ASP A 53 -10.29 14.08 -35.37
N ASP A 54 -10.42 13.03 -34.56
CA ASP A 54 -9.85 11.70 -34.74
C ASP A 54 -8.68 11.56 -35.74
N GLU A 55 -7.58 12.27 -35.51
CA GLU A 55 -6.29 11.99 -36.15
C GLU A 55 -5.40 11.27 -35.14
N ASP A 56 -5.43 9.94 -35.21
CA ASP A 56 -4.30 9.02 -35.01
C ASP A 56 -3.12 9.59 -34.21
N ASP A 57 -3.30 9.77 -32.89
CA ASP A 57 -2.20 10.05 -31.96
C ASP A 57 -1.47 8.74 -31.60
N ASP A 58 -0.99 8.09 -32.66
CA ASP A 58 -0.22 6.86 -32.68
C ASP A 58 1.28 7.19 -32.80
N ASP A 59 1.79 8.25 -32.17
CA ASP A 59 3.22 8.59 -32.28
C ASP A 59 3.79 9.42 -31.11
N ILE A 60 3.86 8.85 -29.89
CA ILE A 60 5.08 8.74 -29.05
C ILE A 60 4.86 7.60 -28.02
N GLY A 61 5.42 6.43 -28.31
CA GLY A 61 6.32 5.68 -27.41
C GLY A 61 5.91 5.25 -25.99
N VAL A 62 4.70 5.50 -25.49
CA VAL A 62 4.33 5.11 -24.11
C VAL A 62 3.75 3.69 -24.09
N ILE A 63 4.64 2.70 -23.96
CA ILE A 63 4.23 1.32 -23.71
C ILE A 63 3.63 1.21 -22.31
N LYS A 64 2.35 0.82 -22.21
CA LYS A 64 1.70 0.54 -20.92
C LYS A 64 2.39 -0.64 -20.23
N ASN A 65 2.60 -0.56 -18.90
CA ASN A 65 3.27 -1.60 -18.11
C ASN A 65 2.71 -3.01 -18.36
N ASN A 66 1.39 -3.16 -18.44
CA ASN A 66 0.78 -4.46 -18.71
C ASN A 66 1.19 -5.01 -20.08
N THR A 67 1.14 -4.16 -21.12
CA THR A 67 1.59 -4.51 -22.47
C THR A 67 3.07 -4.85 -22.51
N LEU A 68 3.90 -4.15 -21.74
CA LEU A 68 5.33 -4.45 -21.61
C LEU A 68 5.56 -5.85 -21.04
N TYR A 69 5.00 -6.16 -19.87
CA TYR A 69 5.18 -7.46 -19.21
C TYR A 69 4.62 -8.63 -20.03
N GLN A 70 3.50 -8.41 -20.74
CA GLN A 70 2.96 -9.42 -21.65
C GLN A 70 3.88 -9.68 -22.85
N LYS A 71 4.45 -8.64 -23.45
CA LYS A 71 5.34 -8.75 -24.60
C LYS A 71 6.69 -9.40 -24.24
N THR A 72 7.22 -9.08 -23.07
CA THR A 72 8.52 -9.62 -22.62
C THR A 72 8.39 -10.97 -21.93
N GLY A 73 7.19 -11.34 -21.47
CA GLY A 73 6.97 -12.52 -20.63
C GLY A 73 7.57 -12.37 -19.22
N GLU A 74 7.99 -11.16 -18.85
CA GLU A 74 8.63 -10.88 -17.57
C GLU A 74 7.60 -10.68 -16.46
N THR A 75 7.97 -11.04 -15.24
CA THR A 75 7.14 -10.79 -14.06
C THR A 75 7.22 -9.32 -13.63
N PRO A 76 6.09 -8.69 -13.26
CA PRO A 76 6.11 -7.35 -12.68
C PRO A 76 7.06 -7.24 -11.49
N ILE A 77 7.90 -6.21 -11.46
CA ILE A 77 8.88 -5.99 -10.38
C ILE A 77 8.23 -5.92 -8.99
N SER A 78 6.98 -5.47 -8.92
CA SER A 78 6.18 -5.44 -7.70
C SER A 78 6.03 -6.83 -7.07
N LEU A 79 5.89 -7.89 -7.87
CA LEU A 79 5.77 -9.27 -7.40
C LEU A 79 7.11 -9.78 -6.84
N THR A 80 8.23 -9.47 -7.51
CA THR A 80 9.57 -9.83 -7.03
C THR A 80 9.89 -9.13 -5.70
N ILE A 81 9.53 -7.85 -5.58
CA ILE A 81 9.69 -7.09 -4.34
C ILE A 81 8.82 -7.67 -3.21
N LEU A 82 7.59 -8.08 -3.53
CA LEU A 82 6.70 -8.75 -2.58
C LEU A 82 7.34 -10.04 -2.05
N GLU A 83 7.81 -10.92 -2.93
CA GLU A 83 8.46 -12.17 -2.52
C GLU A 83 9.70 -11.92 -1.65
N ALA A 84 10.57 -11.01 -2.07
CA ALA A 84 11.79 -10.66 -1.32
C ALA A 84 11.46 -10.10 0.07
N ARG A 85 10.43 -9.24 0.17
CA ARG A 85 9.94 -8.68 1.44
C ARG A 85 9.46 -9.76 2.39
N TRP A 86 8.61 -10.67 1.91
CA TRP A 86 8.09 -11.77 2.73
C TRP A 86 9.18 -12.80 3.10
N ARG A 87 10.15 -13.03 2.23
CA ARG A 87 11.32 -13.86 2.54
C ARG A 87 12.16 -13.26 3.66
N LEU A 88 12.47 -11.97 3.58
CA LEU A 88 13.20 -11.23 4.61
C LEU A 88 12.41 -11.21 5.94
N PHE A 89 11.11 -10.92 5.87
CA PHE A 89 10.27 -10.86 7.05
C PHE A 89 10.23 -12.20 7.78
N GLY A 90 10.02 -13.30 7.05
CA GLY A 90 10.09 -14.64 7.64
C GLY A 90 11.46 -14.98 8.22
N HIS A 91 12.55 -14.46 7.65
CA HIS A 91 13.88 -14.62 8.25
C HIS A 91 13.97 -13.91 9.61
N ILE A 92 13.50 -12.65 9.69
CA ILE A 92 13.46 -11.88 10.93
C ILE A 92 12.62 -12.59 12.00
N LEU A 93 11.45 -13.11 11.64
CA LEU A 93 10.56 -13.80 12.59
C LEU A 93 11.15 -15.10 13.16
N ARG A 94 12.07 -15.75 12.42
CA ARG A 94 12.77 -16.96 12.90
C ARG A 94 13.92 -16.66 13.85
N GLN A 95 14.44 -15.43 13.81
CA GLN A 95 15.55 -15.02 14.69
C GLN A 95 15.08 -14.77 16.12
N ALA A 96 16.04 -14.73 17.05
CA ALA A 96 15.75 -14.41 18.45
C ALA A 96 15.09 -13.03 18.58
N ILE A 97 14.21 -12.89 19.57
CA ILE A 97 13.44 -11.65 19.82
C ILE A 97 14.36 -10.46 20.14
N THR A 98 15.53 -10.74 20.71
CA THR A 98 16.54 -9.74 21.10
C THR A 98 17.32 -9.19 19.90
N THR A 99 17.15 -9.74 18.71
CA THR A 99 17.85 -9.22 17.52
C THR A 99 17.36 -7.81 17.16
N PRO A 100 18.24 -6.93 16.66
CA PRO A 100 17.87 -5.56 16.33
C PRO A 100 16.61 -5.41 15.46
N PRO A 101 16.37 -6.25 14.42
CA PRO A 101 15.15 -6.16 13.62
C PRO A 101 13.87 -6.46 14.41
N ASN A 102 13.90 -7.46 15.29
CA ASN A 102 12.76 -7.80 16.14
C ASN A 102 12.51 -6.72 17.20
N VAL A 103 13.56 -6.19 17.84
CA VAL A 103 13.45 -5.07 18.78
C VAL A 103 12.88 -3.82 18.10
N ALA A 104 13.32 -3.51 16.89
CA ALA A 104 12.81 -2.38 16.10
C ALA A 104 11.31 -2.56 15.79
N MET A 105 10.88 -3.78 15.48
CA MET A 105 9.47 -4.10 15.22
C MET A 105 8.61 -3.98 16.47
N THR A 106 9.09 -4.49 17.62
CA THR A 106 8.45 -4.27 18.92
C THR A 106 8.32 -2.78 19.23
N LYS A 107 9.38 -1.99 18.98
CA LYS A 107 9.34 -0.53 19.18
C LYS A 107 8.33 0.13 18.25
N TYR A 108 8.26 -0.28 16.99
CA TYR A 108 7.29 0.23 16.02
C TYR A 108 5.86 0.13 16.56
N PHE A 109 5.41 -1.07 16.95
CA PHE A 109 4.05 -1.28 17.47
C PHE A 109 3.78 -0.57 18.80
N LYS A 110 4.80 -0.34 19.62
CA LYS A 110 4.65 0.44 20.87
C LYS A 110 4.51 1.94 20.63
N THR A 111 5.15 2.47 19.60
CA THR A 111 5.14 3.90 19.25
C THR A 111 4.05 4.27 18.24
N GLU A 112 3.41 3.26 17.64
CA GLU A 112 2.35 3.44 16.68
C GLU A 112 1.14 4.12 17.33
N GLY A 113 0.75 5.29 16.80
CA GLY A 113 -0.29 6.16 17.39
C GLY A 113 0.26 7.40 18.07
N SER A 114 1.58 7.50 18.31
CA SER A 114 2.21 8.78 18.66
C SER A 114 2.15 9.73 17.45
N LYS A 115 1.82 11.01 17.68
CA LYS A 115 1.80 12.03 16.61
C LYS A 115 3.23 12.23 16.10
N GLN A 116 3.57 11.57 15.01
CA GLN A 116 4.83 11.77 14.31
C GLN A 116 4.69 13.03 13.45
N ARG A 117 5.53 14.04 13.69
CA ARG A 117 5.55 15.26 12.88
C ARG A 117 6.01 14.94 11.46
N GLY A 118 5.24 15.36 10.46
CA GLY A 118 5.57 15.22 9.03
C GLY A 118 4.87 14.07 8.29
N ARG A 119 5.28 13.82 7.05
CA ARG A 119 4.69 12.78 6.18
C ARG A 119 4.80 11.42 6.83
N SER A 120 3.68 10.71 6.95
CA SER A 120 3.65 9.33 7.41
C SER A 120 4.61 8.49 6.56
N LYS A 121 5.65 7.94 7.19
CA LYS A 121 6.65 7.13 6.50
C LYS A 121 6.00 5.80 6.16
N MET A 122 6.01 5.43 4.87
CA MET A 122 5.70 4.06 4.49
C MET A 122 6.68 3.13 5.20
N SER A 123 6.19 2.39 6.18
CA SER A 123 6.99 1.42 6.93
C SER A 123 6.82 0.03 6.31
N ILE A 124 7.83 -0.83 6.49
CA ILE A 124 7.74 -2.24 6.10
C ILE A 124 6.45 -2.90 6.65
N VAL A 125 6.04 -2.54 7.87
CA VAL A 125 4.83 -3.04 8.52
C VAL A 125 3.57 -2.57 7.80
N THR A 126 3.48 -1.30 7.39
CA THR A 126 2.32 -0.80 6.60
C THR A 126 2.17 -1.53 5.27
N THR A 127 3.28 -1.88 4.62
CA THR A 127 3.26 -2.64 3.37
C THR A 127 2.87 -4.10 3.62
N LEU A 128 3.42 -4.74 4.66
CA LEU A 128 3.04 -6.10 5.04
C LEU A 128 1.53 -6.20 5.39
N ARG A 129 0.97 -5.20 6.07
CA ARG A 129 -0.49 -5.14 6.33
C ARG A 129 -1.31 -5.10 5.05
N ARG A 130 -0.87 -4.32 4.05
CA ARG A 130 -1.55 -4.24 2.76
C ARG A 130 -1.49 -5.60 2.05
N ASP A 131 -0.30 -6.20 2.01
CA ASP A 131 -0.08 -7.52 1.42
C ASP A 131 -0.98 -8.60 2.08
N LEU A 132 -1.15 -8.54 3.42
CA LEU A 132 -2.07 -9.42 4.16
C LEU A 132 -3.54 -9.14 3.87
N LYS A 133 -3.93 -7.87 3.73
CA LYS A 133 -5.33 -7.48 3.46
C LYS A 133 -5.80 -7.90 2.07
N SER A 134 -4.91 -7.88 1.08
CA SER A 134 -5.18 -8.38 -0.28
C SER A 134 -5.41 -9.89 -0.34
N HIS A 135 -5.17 -10.59 0.77
CA HIS A 135 -5.38 -12.02 0.92
C HIS A 135 -6.58 -12.27 1.84
N ASN A 136 -7.64 -12.89 1.30
CA ASN A 136 -8.81 -13.29 2.07
C ASN A 136 -8.78 -14.82 2.26
N ASN A 137 -8.34 -15.31 3.42
CA ASN A 137 -8.40 -16.73 3.77
C ASN A 137 -8.57 -16.89 5.28
N ASP A 138 -9.51 -17.73 5.69
CA ASP A 138 -9.78 -18.03 7.10
C ASP A 138 -8.65 -18.82 7.79
N HIS A 139 -7.75 -19.43 7.02
CA HIS A 139 -6.71 -20.33 7.53
C HIS A 139 -5.45 -19.62 8.06
N TRP A 140 -5.21 -18.37 7.68
CA TRP A 140 -3.96 -17.67 7.97
C TRP A 140 -4.20 -16.33 8.69
N PRO A 141 -3.20 -15.78 9.42
CA PRO A 141 -3.33 -14.49 10.06
C PRO A 141 -3.58 -13.41 9.01
N THR A 142 -4.73 -12.74 9.12
CA THR A 142 -5.15 -11.67 8.18
C THR A 142 -4.73 -10.28 8.66
N ARG A 143 -4.08 -10.19 9.82
CA ARG A 143 -3.85 -8.95 10.56
C ARG A 143 -2.43 -8.86 11.10
N LEU A 144 -1.95 -7.62 11.16
CA LEU A 144 -0.64 -7.26 11.71
C LEU A 144 -0.75 -5.87 12.35
N HIS A 145 -1.64 -5.69 13.33
CA HIS A 145 -1.91 -4.39 13.96
C HIS A 145 -1.14 -4.19 15.26
N SER A 146 -0.78 -5.28 15.92
CA SER A 146 -0.20 -5.27 17.26
C SER A 146 0.99 -6.21 17.35
N ILE A 147 1.74 -6.08 18.44
CA ILE A 147 2.82 -7.02 18.76
C ILE A 147 2.30 -8.45 18.97
N THR A 148 1.09 -8.62 19.51
CA THR A 148 0.46 -9.93 19.72
C THR A 148 0.11 -10.62 18.40
N ASP A 149 -0.10 -9.86 17.32
CA ASP A 149 -0.32 -10.42 16.00
C ASP A 149 0.96 -11.02 15.37
N LEU A 150 2.14 -10.71 15.94
CA LEU A 150 3.40 -11.31 15.48
C LEU A 150 3.58 -12.76 15.94
N ASP A 151 3.00 -13.16 17.07
CA ASP A 151 3.22 -14.50 17.63
C ASP A 151 2.67 -15.60 16.72
N PRO A 152 1.42 -15.53 16.22
CA PRO A 152 0.93 -16.49 15.23
C PRO A 152 1.76 -16.51 13.95
N LEU A 153 2.22 -15.34 13.49
CA LEU A 153 3.08 -15.25 12.31
C LEU A 153 4.46 -15.86 12.55
N ARG A 154 4.98 -15.79 13.77
CA ARG A 154 6.24 -16.42 14.17
C ARG A 154 6.09 -17.93 14.20
N ASP A 155 5.01 -18.45 14.76
CA ASP A 155 4.73 -19.88 14.79
C ASP A 155 4.69 -20.45 13.37
N ILE A 156 3.97 -19.78 12.45
CA ILE A 156 3.94 -20.14 11.03
C ILE A 156 5.32 -19.98 10.39
N ALA A 157 6.07 -18.92 10.72
CA ALA A 157 7.40 -18.70 10.15
C ALA A 157 8.38 -19.81 10.54
N GLN A 158 8.32 -20.33 11.77
CA GLN A 158 9.18 -21.44 12.20
C GLN A 158 9.00 -22.67 11.33
N ASN A 159 7.76 -22.96 10.92
CA ASN A 159 7.52 -23.98 9.90
C ASN A 159 7.79 -23.44 8.49
N ARG A 160 8.90 -23.87 7.87
CA ARG A 160 9.27 -23.43 6.52
C ARG A 160 8.24 -23.81 5.45
N SER A 161 7.54 -24.94 5.58
CA SER A 161 6.50 -25.32 4.62
C SER A 161 5.31 -24.39 4.71
N ASP A 162 4.87 -24.09 5.93
CA ASP A 162 3.67 -23.28 6.18
C ASP A 162 3.95 -21.83 5.79
N TRP A 163 5.14 -21.33 6.13
CA TRP A 163 5.60 -20.03 5.64
C TRP A 163 5.64 -19.95 4.12
N LYS A 164 6.16 -20.98 3.45
CA LYS A 164 6.17 -21.04 1.99
C LYS A 164 4.75 -21.06 1.44
N HIS A 165 3.84 -21.79 2.07
CA HIS A 165 2.45 -21.87 1.65
C HIS A 165 1.75 -20.50 1.78
N LEU A 166 1.85 -19.85 2.94
CA LEU A 166 1.34 -18.49 3.19
C LEU A 166 1.87 -17.50 2.14
N THR A 167 3.18 -17.43 1.96
CA THR A 167 3.80 -16.47 1.03
C THR A 167 3.45 -16.75 -0.42
N THR A 168 3.30 -18.02 -0.81
CA THR A 168 2.80 -18.40 -2.14
C THR A 168 1.35 -17.96 -2.33
N THR A 169 0.50 -18.09 -1.29
CA THR A 169 -0.89 -17.63 -1.36
C THR A 169 -0.97 -16.12 -1.55
N ILE A 170 -0.19 -15.33 -0.80
CA ILE A 170 -0.13 -13.87 -0.93
C ILE A 170 0.39 -13.46 -2.31
N TYR A 171 1.42 -14.15 -2.81
CA TYR A 171 1.94 -13.91 -4.16
C TYR A 171 0.86 -14.15 -5.23
N ARG A 172 0.12 -15.26 -5.11
CA ARG A 172 -0.94 -15.62 -6.06
C ARG A 172 -2.10 -14.63 -6.03
N SER A 173 -2.50 -14.14 -4.86
CA SER A 173 -3.56 -13.12 -4.77
C SER A 173 -3.10 -11.80 -5.41
N ALA A 174 -1.87 -11.36 -5.15
CA ALA A 174 -1.30 -10.18 -5.78
C ALA A 174 -1.17 -10.33 -7.30
N GLN A 175 -0.76 -11.51 -7.78
CA GLN A 175 -0.70 -11.80 -9.22
C GLN A 175 -2.10 -11.75 -9.85
N ALA A 176 -3.12 -12.32 -9.20
CA ALA A 176 -4.49 -12.27 -9.69
C ALA A 176 -5.02 -10.83 -9.81
N GLU A 177 -4.74 -9.95 -8.84
CA GLU A 177 -5.11 -8.52 -8.90
C GLU A 177 -4.52 -7.81 -10.13
N THR A 178 -3.28 -8.15 -10.52
CA THR A 178 -2.68 -7.58 -11.74
C THR A 178 -3.36 -8.05 -13.03
N LEU A 179 -3.94 -9.26 -13.03
CA LEU A 179 -4.61 -9.84 -14.19
C LEU A 179 -6.08 -9.44 -14.28
N THR A 180 -6.79 -9.29 -13.16
CA THR A 180 -8.21 -8.89 -13.16
C THR A 180 -8.42 -7.46 -13.63
N LEU A 181 -7.50 -6.54 -13.30
CA LEU A 181 -7.48 -5.18 -13.87
C LEU A 181 -7.31 -5.19 -15.39
N SER A 182 -6.68 -6.22 -15.96
CA SER A 182 -6.56 -6.37 -17.41
C SER A 182 -7.82 -6.93 -18.06
N LEU A 183 -8.48 -7.89 -17.40
CA LEU A 183 -9.71 -8.52 -17.89
C LEU A 183 -10.91 -7.57 -17.83
N SER A 184 -11.04 -6.76 -16.77
CA SER A 184 -12.12 -5.77 -16.67
C SER A 184 -12.06 -4.73 -17.79
N VAL A 185 -10.86 -4.28 -18.16
CA VAL A 185 -10.68 -3.37 -19.31
C VAL A 185 -11.08 -4.05 -20.62
N VAL A 186 -10.65 -5.31 -20.84
CA VAL A 186 -11.03 -6.06 -22.05
C VAL A 186 -12.54 -6.28 -22.13
N VAL A 187 -13.18 -6.66 -21.02
CA VAL A 187 -14.64 -6.84 -20.96
C VAL A 187 -15.37 -5.54 -21.25
N VAL A 188 -14.93 -4.41 -20.67
CA VAL A 188 -15.52 -3.10 -20.95
C VAL A 188 -15.36 -2.73 -22.43
N VAL A 189 -14.18 -2.92 -23.01
CA VAL A 189 -13.94 -2.66 -24.45
C VAL A 189 -14.83 -3.54 -25.32
N VAL A 190 -14.92 -4.85 -25.04
CA VAL A 190 -15.78 -5.77 -25.79
C VAL A 190 -17.24 -5.38 -25.69
N VAL A 191 -17.73 -5.04 -24.49
CA VAL A 191 -19.12 -4.58 -24.30
C VAL A 191 -19.39 -3.30 -25.10
N VAL A 192 -18.48 -2.32 -25.05
CA VAL A 192 -18.60 -1.08 -25.82
C VAL A 192 -18.65 -1.36 -27.32
N VAL A 193 -17.76 -2.20 -27.85
CA VAL A 193 -17.74 -2.59 -29.27
C VAL A 193 -19.04 -3.27 -29.67
N VAL A 194 -19.54 -4.21 -28.87
CA VAL A 194 -20.81 -4.90 -29.14
C VAL A 194 -21.97 -3.92 -29.17
N VAL A 195 -22.03 -2.97 -28.22
CA VAL A 195 -23.07 -1.94 -28.18
C VAL A 195 -23.01 -1.05 -29.42
N VAL A 196 -21.82 -0.59 -29.83
CA VAL A 196 -21.65 0.23 -31.04
C VAL A 196 -22.12 -0.52 -32.28
N VAL A 197 -21.72 -1.78 -32.44
CA VAL A 197 -22.15 -2.62 -33.58
C VAL A 197 -23.67 -2.76 -33.60
N VAL A 198 -24.30 -3.05 -32.46
CA VAL A 198 -25.77 -3.15 -32.36
C VAL A 198 -26.45 -1.83 -32.75
N VAL A 199 -25.95 -0.69 -32.26
CA VAL A 199 -26.50 0.63 -32.61
C VAL A 199 -26.38 0.89 -34.11
N VAL A 200 -25.22 0.65 -34.71
CA VAL A 200 -25.00 0.82 -36.16
C VAL A 200 -25.95 -0.05 -36.97
N VAL A 201 -26.09 -1.34 -36.61
CA VAL A 201 -27.01 -2.25 -37.29
C VAL A 201 -28.46 -1.76 -37.19
N VAL A 202 -28.91 -1.34 -36.01
CA VAL A 202 -30.27 -0.82 -35.80
C VAL A 202 -30.53 0.45 -36.61
N VAL A 203 -29.57 1.38 -36.65
CA VAL A 203 -29.68 2.61 -37.44
C VAL A 203 -29.74 2.29 -38.93
N VAL A 204 -28.84 1.46 -39.44
CA VAL A 204 -28.80 1.07 -40.87
C VAL A 204 -30.09 0.36 -41.30
N VAL A 205 -30.64 -0.51 -40.45
CA VAL A 205 -31.91 -1.21 -40.75
C VAL A 205 -33.10 -0.26 -40.73
N LYS A 206 -33.11 0.77 -39.88
CA LYS A 206 -34.21 1.76 -39.84
C LYS A 206 -34.16 2.81 -40.96
N VAL A 207 -33.00 3.00 -41.58
CA VAL A 207 -32.80 3.97 -42.68
C VAL A 207 -33.09 3.36 -44.06
N LYS A 208 -33.29 2.04 -44.14
CA LYS A 208 -33.75 1.31 -45.34
C LYS A 208 -35.24 1.01 -45.30
#